data_AF-A0AA42YAM0-F1
#
_entry.id   AF-A0AA42YAM0-F1
#
_cell.length_a   1.000
_cell.length_b   1.000
_cell.length_c   1.000
_cell.angle_alpha   90.00
_cell.angle_beta   90.00
_cell.angle_gamma   90.00
#
_symmetry.space_group_name_H-M   'P 1'
#
loop_
_entity.id
_entity.type
_entity.pdbx_description
1 polymer ?
#
loop_
_entity_poly.entity_id
_entity_poly.type
_entity_poly.pdbx_seq_one_letter_code
_entity_poly.pdbx_strand_id
1 'polypeptide(L)'
;MLALLMLLGIALSVFVYNMIDPAQASARREARTEAALRDVKDALIGWSVARTSPTDGLNARPGELPCPDINPLDGFEDGNCVAGALGRVPWKTLGIPEPKDETGELLWYTIAGPLRIWNTNPNPINSDTQGNLTVYQNSVATSLTTEAVAIVFAPGAALGNQNRDPAAVDTCPTTGTLIARNRCAANYLETAATVNNATLGGPFISTQSSGAFNDKLLVLTSADLMPVVERRVAIELRKLLQDYKANTACACTNLGGTAGCYPYADLSDGFSDAAPFFPGNENNRGRIPALGAAPFDWGTSPCASPVPSIPAWFVNNDWRLVVYYSAGQNFLGPGACVTCVDPTLTVNGVAGSEAVVLTPGPLLSAAPRAPVPTNDPTYWQYYFPNDSANYDLNDIYVTPSATAYARDRIYTIP
;
A
#
# COMPACT_ATOMS: atom_id res chain seq x y z
N MET A 1 21.28 -52.88 37.86
CA MET A 1 22.09 -51.66 37.60
C MET A 1 22.47 -51.52 36.13
N LEU A 2 23.05 -52.56 35.48
CA LEU A 2 23.38 -52.53 34.05
C LEU A 2 22.19 -52.27 33.10
N ALA A 3 21.03 -52.89 33.33
CA ALA A 3 19.84 -52.68 32.50
C ALA A 3 19.29 -51.23 32.56
N LEU A 4 19.40 -50.59 33.73
CA LEU A 4 18.95 -49.20 33.93
C LEU A 4 19.89 -48.21 33.22
N LEU A 5 21.21 -48.46 33.28
CA LEU A 5 22.22 -47.66 32.57
C LEU A 5 22.09 -47.81 31.05
N MET A 6 21.74 -49.00 30.56
CA MET A 6 21.51 -49.26 29.14
C MET A 6 20.25 -48.56 28.63
N LEU A 7 19.16 -48.58 29.41
CA LEU A 7 17.93 -47.83 29.10
C LEU A 7 18.17 -46.31 29.11
N LEU A 8 18.95 -45.81 30.08
CA LEU A 8 19.31 -44.39 30.13
C LEU A 8 20.17 -43.99 28.93
N GLY A 9 21.12 -44.85 28.53
CA GLY A 9 21.97 -44.63 27.35
C GLY A 9 21.17 -44.59 26.05
N ILE A 10 20.19 -45.48 25.87
CA ILE A 10 19.30 -45.48 24.70
C ILE A 10 18.42 -44.22 24.69
N ALA A 11 17.84 -43.84 25.83
CA ALA A 11 17.03 -42.63 25.92
C ALA A 11 17.84 -41.35 25.63
N LEU A 12 19.07 -41.25 26.15
CA LEU A 12 19.96 -40.13 25.86
C LEU A 12 20.37 -40.10 24.38
N SER A 13 20.62 -41.27 23.79
CA SER A 13 21.00 -41.39 22.37
C SER A 13 19.86 -40.99 21.45
N VAL A 14 18.62 -41.37 21.76
CA VAL A 14 17.42 -40.95 21.01
C VAL A 14 17.16 -39.45 21.18
N PHE A 15 17.35 -38.92 22.40
CA PHE A 15 17.23 -37.48 22.66
C PHE A 15 18.27 -36.67 21.87
N VAL A 16 19.53 -37.10 21.87
CA VAL A 16 20.62 -36.47 21.12
C VAL A 16 20.43 -36.65 19.60
N TYR A 17 19.98 -37.80 19.12
CA TYR A 17 19.68 -38.04 17.71
C TYR A 17 18.57 -37.14 17.18
N ASN A 18 17.49 -36.97 17.95
CA ASN A 18 16.42 -36.01 17.61
C ASN A 18 16.86 -34.54 17.68
N MET A 19 17.96 -34.24 18.39
CA MET A 19 18.58 -32.93 18.44
C MET A 19 19.61 -32.70 17.32
N ILE A 20 20.12 -33.78 16.72
CA ILE A 20 21.16 -33.80 15.67
C ILE A 20 20.57 -34.12 14.28
N ASP A 21 19.27 -34.38 14.15
CA ASP A 21 18.63 -34.64 12.86
C ASP A 21 18.91 -33.49 11.87
N PRO A 22 19.73 -33.72 10.83
CA PRO A 22 20.11 -32.68 9.88
C PRO A 22 18.91 -32.11 9.12
N ALA A 23 17.84 -32.89 8.94
CA ALA A 23 16.62 -32.44 8.29
C ALA A 23 15.88 -31.43 9.18
N GLN A 24 15.74 -31.69 10.48
CA GLN A 24 15.15 -30.74 11.42
C GLN A 24 16.01 -29.49 11.59
N ALA A 25 17.33 -29.63 11.63
CA ALA A 25 18.24 -28.49 11.68
C ALA A 25 18.11 -27.62 10.42
N SER A 26 17.96 -28.23 9.24
CA SER A 26 17.73 -27.51 7.98
C SER A 26 16.38 -26.80 7.94
N ALA A 27 15.30 -27.50 8.34
CA ALA A 27 13.97 -26.92 8.39
C ALA A 27 13.90 -25.72 9.37
N ARG A 28 14.59 -25.80 10.52
CA ARG A 28 14.67 -24.68 11.47
C ARG A 28 15.43 -23.48 10.90
N ARG A 29 16.49 -23.71 10.13
CA ARG A 29 17.24 -22.65 9.45
C ARG A 29 16.36 -21.95 8.42
N GLU A 30 15.70 -22.72 7.57
CA GLU A 30 14.80 -22.18 6.54
C GLU A 30 13.63 -21.38 7.16
N ALA A 31 13.02 -21.91 8.22
CA ALA A 31 11.96 -21.20 8.95
C ALA A 31 12.42 -19.85 9.53
N ARG A 32 13.70 -19.72 9.92
CA ARG A 32 14.26 -18.45 10.41
C ARG A 32 14.34 -17.42 9.30
N THR A 33 14.83 -17.81 8.13
CA THR A 33 14.95 -16.92 6.96
C THR A 33 13.59 -16.48 6.48
N GLU A 34 12.64 -17.41 6.39
CA GLU A 34 11.27 -17.06 6.04
C GLU A 34 10.61 -16.13 7.07
N ALA A 35 10.86 -16.33 8.37
CA ALA A 35 10.37 -15.43 9.40
C ALA A 35 10.93 -14.02 9.22
N ALA A 36 12.25 -13.88 9.01
CA ALA A 36 12.87 -12.58 8.75
C ALA A 36 12.31 -11.91 7.48
N LEU A 37 12.11 -12.67 6.40
CA LEU A 37 11.50 -12.16 5.17
C LEU A 37 10.06 -11.65 5.41
N ARG A 38 9.25 -12.41 6.16
CA ARG A 38 7.87 -12.02 6.52
C ARG A 38 7.84 -10.81 7.44
N ASP A 39 8.71 -10.73 8.44
CA ASP A 39 8.81 -9.59 9.35
C ASP A 39 9.09 -8.29 8.56
N VAL A 40 9.99 -8.36 7.56
CA VAL A 40 10.25 -7.23 6.66
C VAL A 40 9.04 -6.90 5.80
N LYS A 41 8.34 -7.89 5.23
CA LYS A 41 7.11 -7.67 4.44
C LYS A 41 6.07 -6.91 5.25
N ASP A 42 5.79 -7.38 6.45
CA ASP A 42 4.76 -6.81 7.33
C ASP A 42 5.16 -5.40 7.78
N ALA A 43 6.45 -5.18 8.08
CA ALA A 43 6.96 -3.87 8.45
C ALA A 43 6.92 -2.87 7.29
N LEU A 44 7.22 -3.29 6.06
CA LEU A 44 7.08 -2.45 4.85
C LEU A 44 5.62 -2.03 4.65
N ILE A 45 4.66 -2.95 4.76
CA ILE A 45 3.23 -2.65 4.66
C ILE A 45 2.81 -1.69 5.78
N GLY A 46 3.19 -1.98 7.02
CA GLY A 46 2.87 -1.16 8.19
C GLY A 46 3.41 0.27 8.07
N TRP A 47 4.67 0.41 7.67
CA TRP A 47 5.31 1.70 7.43
C TRP A 47 4.59 2.47 6.32
N SER A 48 4.30 1.81 5.20
CA SER A 48 3.63 2.41 4.04
C SER A 48 2.24 2.96 4.35
N VAL A 49 1.48 2.21 5.16
CA VAL A 49 0.13 2.61 5.59
C VAL A 49 0.17 3.78 6.57
N ALA A 50 1.17 3.82 7.45
CA ALA A 50 1.32 4.86 8.47
C ALA A 50 1.84 6.20 7.91
N ARG A 51 2.38 6.21 6.69
CA ARG A 51 3.15 7.32 6.09
C ARG A 51 2.31 8.55 5.72
N THR A 52 1.82 9.27 6.73
CA THR A 52 0.96 10.47 6.56
C THR A 52 1.08 11.48 7.70
N SER A 53 1.95 11.20 8.66
CA SER A 53 2.05 12.00 9.88
C SER A 53 2.67 13.39 9.62
N PRO A 54 2.27 14.45 10.34
CA PRO A 54 2.97 15.73 10.31
C PRO A 54 4.43 15.63 10.79
N THR A 55 4.75 14.64 11.64
CA THR A 55 6.14 14.35 12.10
C THR A 55 7.08 13.93 10.97
N ASP A 56 6.46 13.53 9.87
CA ASP A 56 7.03 12.77 8.77
C ASP A 56 7.27 13.67 7.53
N GLY A 57 6.96 14.97 7.68
CA GLY A 57 7.08 16.05 6.69
C GLY A 57 5.79 16.33 5.91
N LEU A 58 5.68 17.52 5.31
CA LEU A 58 4.53 17.95 4.47
C LEU A 58 4.31 17.08 3.21
N ASN A 59 5.19 16.12 2.97
CA ASN A 59 5.30 15.34 1.76
C ASN A 59 5.14 13.82 1.99
N ALA A 60 4.78 13.39 3.20
CA ALA A 60 4.54 11.99 3.52
C ALA A 60 3.20 11.52 2.95
N ARG A 61 3.21 10.37 2.26
CA ARG A 61 2.06 9.91 1.47
C ARG A 61 1.77 8.43 1.73
N PRO A 62 0.50 8.04 1.95
CA PRO A 62 0.17 6.65 2.20
C PRO A 62 0.41 5.84 0.92
N GLY A 63 1.04 4.67 1.04
CA GLY A 63 1.44 3.84 -0.10
C GLY A 63 2.90 4.01 -0.52
N GLU A 64 3.64 4.96 0.05
CA GLU A 64 5.10 5.04 -0.12
C GLU A 64 5.80 3.83 0.49
N LEU A 65 6.96 3.48 -0.06
CA LEU A 65 7.90 2.55 0.54
C LEU A 65 9.24 3.23 0.77
N PRO A 66 9.98 2.87 1.83
CA PRO A 66 11.23 3.52 2.16
C PRO A 66 12.31 3.16 1.16
N CYS A 67 13.26 4.05 0.94
CA CYS A 67 14.43 3.72 0.15
C CYS A 67 15.32 2.67 0.88
N PRO A 68 16.06 1.82 0.16
CA PRO A 68 17.00 0.92 0.80
C PRO A 68 18.09 1.67 1.58
N ASP A 69 18.68 1.01 2.58
CA ASP A 69 19.90 1.48 3.24
C ASP A 69 21.12 1.11 2.38
N ILE A 70 21.78 2.11 1.80
CA ILE A 70 22.90 1.92 0.86
C ILE A 70 24.18 2.55 1.43
N ASN A 71 24.05 3.66 2.15
CA ASN A 71 25.17 4.37 2.74
C ASN A 71 24.73 5.25 3.92
N PRO A 72 25.21 5.02 5.16
CA PRO A 72 26.38 4.24 5.55
C PRO A 72 26.13 2.79 6.03
N LEU A 73 25.02 2.13 5.69
CA LEU A 73 24.62 0.85 6.29
C LEU A 73 24.32 0.95 7.80
N ASP A 74 23.64 2.02 8.21
CA ASP A 74 23.30 2.29 9.61
C ASP A 74 21.91 1.80 10.03
N GLY A 75 21.17 1.18 9.11
CA GLY A 75 19.82 0.66 9.28
C GLY A 75 18.71 1.67 8.98
N PHE A 76 19.03 2.90 8.58
CA PHE A 76 18.03 3.87 8.14
C PHE A 76 17.91 3.90 6.61
N GLU A 77 16.75 4.31 6.11
CA GLU A 77 16.58 4.53 4.67
C GLU A 77 17.50 5.63 4.17
N ASP A 78 18.08 5.45 2.98
CA ASP A 78 18.69 6.55 2.25
C ASP A 78 17.56 7.41 1.70
N GLY A 79 17.26 8.55 2.32
CA GLY A 79 16.13 9.41 1.92
C GLY A 79 16.10 9.87 0.45
N ASN A 80 17.07 9.52 -0.41
CA ASN A 80 16.96 9.63 -1.86
C ASN A 80 17.50 8.36 -2.52
N CYS A 81 16.75 7.78 -3.46
CA CYS A 81 17.19 6.58 -4.19
C CYS A 81 16.68 6.52 -5.63
N VAL A 82 17.41 5.88 -6.54
CA VAL A 82 16.95 5.70 -7.93
C VAL A 82 15.81 4.66 -8.02
N ALA A 83 15.05 4.67 -9.11
CA ALA A 83 14.06 3.62 -9.36
C ALA A 83 14.76 2.25 -9.44
N GLY A 84 14.25 1.24 -8.73
CA GLY A 84 14.90 -0.07 -8.67
C GLY A 84 16.18 -0.08 -7.82
N ALA A 85 16.40 0.92 -6.97
CA ALA A 85 17.51 0.91 -6.03
C ALA A 85 17.55 -0.40 -5.24
N LEU A 86 18.75 -0.93 -5.02
CA LEU A 86 19.01 -2.17 -4.31
C LEU A 86 20.03 -1.89 -3.21
N GLY A 87 19.65 -2.21 -1.97
CA GLY A 87 20.46 -1.99 -0.78
C GLY A 87 20.04 -2.93 0.34
N ARG A 88 20.45 -2.64 1.57
CA ARG A 88 20.00 -3.39 2.74
C ARG A 88 18.60 -2.94 3.16
N VAL A 89 17.91 -3.81 3.88
CA VAL A 89 16.65 -3.45 4.52
C VAL A 89 16.89 -2.31 5.53
N PRO A 90 16.17 -1.19 5.46
CA PRO A 90 16.29 -0.07 6.39
C PRO A 90 15.54 -0.38 7.71
N TRP A 91 16.02 -1.37 8.45
CA TRP A 91 15.33 -1.99 9.59
C TRP A 91 15.03 -1.01 10.74
N LYS A 92 15.86 0.00 10.98
CA LYS A 92 15.57 1.06 11.97
C LYS A 92 14.43 1.96 11.51
N THR A 93 14.40 2.34 10.23
CA THR A 93 13.27 3.09 9.63
C THR A 93 11.98 2.28 9.73
N LEU A 94 12.06 0.97 9.55
CA LEU A 94 10.93 0.05 9.67
C LEU A 94 10.54 -0.29 11.12
N GLY A 95 11.34 0.09 12.11
CA GLY A 95 11.06 -0.19 13.52
C GLY A 95 11.14 -1.67 13.91
N ILE A 96 11.93 -2.47 13.19
CA ILE A 96 12.12 -3.92 13.45
C ILE A 96 13.58 -4.22 13.84
N PRO A 97 13.86 -5.34 14.54
CA PRO A 97 15.24 -5.80 14.73
C PRO A 97 15.95 -6.08 13.40
N GLU A 98 17.29 -6.09 13.39
CA GLU A 98 18.09 -6.46 12.20
C GLU A 98 17.61 -7.79 11.58
N PRO A 99 16.99 -7.76 10.38
CA PRO A 99 16.47 -8.96 9.76
C PRO A 99 17.62 -9.74 9.13
N LYS A 100 18.00 -10.86 9.76
CA LYS A 100 19.09 -11.72 9.28
C LYS A 100 18.58 -13.06 8.79
N ASP A 101 19.18 -13.56 7.72
CA ASP A 101 18.92 -14.91 7.22
C ASP A 101 19.55 -16.00 8.11
N GLU A 102 19.49 -17.25 7.67
CA GLU A 102 20.00 -18.40 8.42
C GLU A 102 21.52 -18.38 8.62
N THR A 103 22.23 -17.59 7.81
CA THR A 103 23.69 -17.45 7.84
C THR A 103 24.17 -16.21 8.58
N GLY A 104 23.22 -15.39 9.06
CA GLY A 104 23.51 -14.16 9.80
C GLY A 104 23.66 -12.94 8.91
N GLU A 105 23.31 -13.04 7.63
CA GLU A 105 23.41 -11.94 6.67
C GLU A 105 22.18 -11.07 6.73
N LEU A 106 22.39 -9.75 6.76
CA LEU A 106 21.31 -8.77 6.72
C LEU A 106 20.60 -8.85 5.37
N LEU A 107 19.26 -8.89 5.38
CA LEU A 107 18.48 -9.00 4.14
C LEU A 107 18.71 -7.79 3.21
N TRP A 108 18.68 -8.06 1.90
CA TRP A 108 18.67 -7.04 0.85
C TRP A 108 17.23 -6.67 0.47
N TYR A 109 17.08 -5.49 -0.08
CA TYR A 109 15.78 -4.90 -0.41
C TYR A 109 15.89 -4.05 -1.67
N THR A 110 14.90 -4.19 -2.55
CA THR A 110 14.71 -3.31 -3.70
C THR A 110 13.28 -2.79 -3.75
N ILE A 111 13.13 -1.58 -4.29
CA ILE A 111 11.89 -0.82 -4.34
C ILE A 111 11.51 -0.49 -5.79
N ALA A 112 10.23 -0.65 -6.12
CA ALA A 112 9.68 -0.25 -7.41
C ALA A 112 9.73 1.27 -7.58
N GLY A 113 10.01 1.71 -8.80
CA GLY A 113 10.12 3.14 -9.12
C GLY A 113 8.91 4.00 -8.70
N PRO A 114 7.66 3.56 -8.97
CA PRO A 114 6.46 4.34 -8.70
C PRO A 114 6.13 4.56 -7.21
N LEU A 115 6.60 3.69 -6.30
CA LEU A 115 6.23 3.73 -4.88
C LEU A 115 7.29 4.37 -3.98
N ARG A 116 8.36 4.93 -4.56
CA ARG A 116 9.39 5.65 -3.81
C ARG A 116 8.81 6.89 -3.11
N ILE A 117 9.43 7.26 -2.00
CA ILE A 117 9.14 8.47 -1.23
C ILE A 117 9.12 9.75 -2.08
N TRP A 118 8.31 10.74 -1.67
CA TRP A 118 7.99 11.94 -2.45
C TRP A 118 9.18 12.73 -2.95
N ASN A 119 10.18 12.95 -2.09
CA ASN A 119 11.39 13.71 -2.45
C ASN A 119 12.20 13.06 -3.60
N THR A 120 11.89 11.79 -3.88
CA THR A 120 12.51 10.94 -4.87
C THR A 120 11.58 10.70 -6.07
N ASN A 121 10.27 10.63 -5.83
CA ASN A 121 9.23 10.51 -6.83
C ASN A 121 7.95 11.28 -6.41
N PRO A 122 7.72 12.48 -6.96
CA PRO A 122 6.54 13.27 -6.61
C PRO A 122 5.26 12.80 -7.32
N ASN A 123 5.32 11.76 -8.16
CA ASN A 123 4.12 11.25 -8.84
C ASN A 123 3.14 10.67 -7.81
N PRO A 124 1.82 10.88 -7.98
CA PRO A 124 0.78 10.36 -7.10
C PRO A 124 0.88 8.85 -6.84
N ILE A 125 0.59 8.45 -5.59
CA ILE A 125 0.46 7.03 -5.19
C ILE A 125 -0.96 6.75 -4.70
N ASN A 126 -1.73 6.00 -5.49
CA ASN A 126 -3.11 5.66 -5.18
C ASN A 126 -3.48 4.28 -5.73
N SER A 127 -4.76 3.92 -5.71
CA SER A 127 -5.27 2.63 -6.21
C SER A 127 -4.75 2.22 -7.60
N ASP A 128 -4.49 3.19 -8.48
CA ASP A 128 -4.04 2.94 -9.85
C ASP A 128 -2.52 2.78 -9.97
N THR A 129 -1.78 3.03 -8.89
CA THR A 129 -0.33 2.87 -8.87
C THR A 129 0.05 1.40 -8.76
N GLN A 130 0.77 0.90 -9.76
CA GLN A 130 1.30 -0.46 -9.78
C GLN A 130 2.81 -0.48 -9.55
N GLY A 131 3.29 -1.59 -8.98
CA GLY A 131 4.71 -1.93 -9.01
C GLY A 131 5.21 -2.16 -10.43
N ASN A 132 6.52 -2.10 -10.63
CA ASN A 132 7.15 -2.26 -11.94
C ASN A 132 8.40 -3.14 -11.93
N LEU A 133 8.56 -3.96 -10.88
CA LEU A 133 9.65 -4.92 -10.79
C LEU A 133 9.20 -6.28 -11.31
N THR A 134 10.03 -6.89 -12.15
CA THR A 134 9.78 -8.21 -12.74
C THR A 134 10.54 -9.29 -12.00
N VAL A 135 9.85 -10.38 -11.65
CA VAL A 135 10.43 -11.58 -11.04
C VAL A 135 10.07 -12.79 -11.87
N TYR A 136 11.07 -13.59 -12.24
CA TYR A 136 10.92 -14.87 -12.90
C TYR A 136 10.95 -16.03 -11.92
N GLN A 137 10.33 -17.15 -12.28
CA GLN A 137 10.38 -18.41 -11.55
C GLN A 137 11.10 -19.46 -12.38
N ASN A 138 12.24 -19.96 -11.90
CA ASN A 138 13.11 -20.97 -12.53
C ASN A 138 13.74 -20.59 -13.89
N SER A 139 13.04 -19.85 -14.75
CA SER A 139 13.52 -19.42 -16.07
C SER A 139 12.84 -18.12 -16.52
N VAL A 140 13.46 -17.41 -17.47
CA VAL A 140 12.89 -16.19 -18.10
C VAL A 140 11.58 -16.42 -18.85
N ALA A 141 11.21 -17.67 -19.12
CA ALA A 141 9.94 -18.02 -19.77
C ALA A 141 8.75 -18.02 -18.81
N THR A 142 8.99 -18.03 -17.50
CA THR A 142 7.93 -18.11 -16.48
C THR A 142 8.01 -16.88 -15.58
N SER A 143 7.10 -15.93 -15.81
CA SER A 143 6.95 -14.77 -14.94
C SER A 143 6.22 -15.15 -13.67
N LEU A 144 6.81 -14.84 -12.51
CA LEU A 144 6.13 -14.88 -11.22
C LEU A 144 5.26 -13.62 -11.05
N THR A 145 5.80 -12.46 -11.43
CA THR A 145 5.08 -11.19 -11.49
C THR A 145 5.88 -10.17 -12.30
N THR A 146 5.19 -9.19 -12.88
CA THR A 146 5.78 -7.97 -13.50
C THR A 146 5.44 -6.70 -12.72
N GLU A 147 4.71 -6.84 -11.61
CA GLU A 147 4.11 -5.74 -10.86
C GLU A 147 4.51 -5.78 -9.37
N ALA A 148 5.70 -6.31 -9.07
CA ALA A 148 6.23 -6.26 -7.71
C ALA A 148 6.51 -4.80 -7.33
N VAL A 149 6.06 -4.41 -6.13
CA VAL A 149 6.30 -3.08 -5.54
C VAL A 149 7.59 -3.06 -4.72
N ALA A 150 8.00 -4.22 -4.21
CA ALA A 150 9.30 -4.44 -3.58
C ALA A 150 9.68 -5.92 -3.57
N ILE A 151 10.97 -6.19 -3.42
CA ILE A 151 11.49 -7.56 -3.24
C ILE A 151 12.51 -7.53 -2.11
N VAL A 152 12.42 -8.51 -1.22
CA VAL A 152 13.36 -8.74 -0.12
C VAL A 152 14.14 -10.01 -0.44
N PHE A 153 15.47 -9.97 -0.30
CA PHE A 153 16.35 -11.09 -0.61
C PHE A 153 17.11 -11.54 0.63
N ALA A 154 17.12 -12.85 0.86
CA ALA A 154 18.08 -13.51 1.74
C ALA A 154 19.20 -14.10 0.86
N PRO A 155 20.44 -13.59 0.97
CA PRO A 155 21.55 -14.01 0.11
C PRO A 155 22.15 -15.37 0.49
N GLY A 156 21.81 -15.91 1.67
CA GLY A 156 22.33 -17.18 2.13
C GLY A 156 23.85 -17.20 2.31
N ALA A 157 24.39 -18.42 2.39
CA ALA A 157 25.83 -18.65 2.56
C ALA A 157 26.62 -18.17 1.34
N ALA A 158 27.80 -17.62 1.56
CA ALA A 158 28.67 -17.21 0.46
C ALA A 158 28.98 -18.38 -0.50
N LEU A 159 28.73 -18.17 -1.80
CA LEU A 159 29.00 -19.16 -2.84
C LEU A 159 30.20 -18.75 -3.72
N GLY A 160 30.95 -19.76 -4.17
CA GLY A 160 32.08 -19.56 -5.09
C GLY A 160 33.12 -18.57 -4.54
N ASN A 161 33.32 -17.47 -5.27
CA ASN A 161 34.31 -16.44 -4.96
C ASN A 161 33.69 -15.18 -4.33
N GLN A 162 32.45 -15.24 -3.84
CA GLN A 162 31.83 -14.12 -3.14
C GLN A 162 32.71 -13.67 -1.98
N ASN A 163 33.10 -12.40 -1.99
CA ASN A 163 33.86 -11.79 -0.90
C ASN A 163 33.06 -10.63 -0.32
N ARG A 164 32.70 -10.79 0.96
CA ARG A 164 31.80 -9.91 1.71
C ARG A 164 32.53 -9.04 2.73
N ASP A 165 33.86 -8.95 2.66
CA ASP A 165 34.72 -8.23 3.62
C ASP A 165 34.39 -6.73 3.68
N PRO A 166 33.98 -6.19 4.84
CA PRO A 166 33.66 -4.77 5.00
C PRO A 166 34.89 -3.85 4.95
N ALA A 167 36.10 -4.36 5.16
CA ALA A 167 37.33 -3.56 5.14
C ALA A 167 37.91 -3.41 3.71
N ALA A 168 37.57 -4.31 2.81
CA ALA A 168 38.02 -4.27 1.42
C ALA A 168 37.12 -3.36 0.58
N VAL A 169 37.74 -2.47 -0.20
CA VAL A 169 37.05 -1.56 -1.13
C VAL A 169 37.38 -1.98 -2.56
N ASP A 170 36.37 -2.06 -3.42
CA ASP A 170 36.52 -2.45 -4.82
C ASP A 170 35.43 -1.79 -5.69
N THR A 171 35.60 -1.83 -7.01
CA THR A 171 34.57 -1.33 -7.93
C THR A 171 33.40 -2.31 -7.94
N CYS A 172 32.23 -1.86 -7.52
CA CYS A 172 31.03 -2.69 -7.54
C CYS A 172 30.55 -2.92 -8.98
N PRO A 173 30.50 -4.16 -9.49
CA PRO A 173 30.19 -4.41 -10.89
C PRO A 173 28.83 -3.91 -11.35
N THR A 174 27.85 -3.82 -10.43
CA THR A 174 26.47 -3.42 -10.75
C THR A 174 26.24 -1.92 -10.72
N THR A 175 27.12 -1.15 -10.09
CA THR A 175 26.99 0.33 -9.99
C THR A 175 28.16 1.09 -10.59
N GLY A 176 29.30 0.43 -10.84
CA GLY A 176 30.54 1.06 -11.28
C GLY A 176 31.21 1.93 -10.23
N THR A 177 30.72 1.93 -8.99
CA THR A 177 31.22 2.79 -7.91
C THR A 177 32.25 2.05 -7.04
N LEU A 178 33.28 2.77 -6.59
CA LEU A 178 34.29 2.26 -5.67
C LEU A 178 33.74 2.28 -4.24
N ILE A 179 33.35 1.12 -3.70
CA ILE A 179 32.69 0.98 -2.39
C ILE A 179 33.22 -0.25 -1.63
N ALA A 180 32.97 -0.29 -0.31
CA ALA A 180 33.28 -1.47 0.50
C ALA A 180 32.53 -2.71 -0.05
N ARG A 181 33.19 -3.88 -0.06
CA ARG A 181 32.64 -5.09 -0.69
C ARG A 181 31.33 -5.54 -0.05
N ASN A 182 31.13 -5.29 1.25
CA ASN A 182 29.89 -5.59 1.95
C ASN A 182 28.67 -4.74 1.51
N ARG A 183 28.90 -3.66 0.76
CA ARG A 183 27.90 -2.74 0.22
C ARG A 183 27.54 -3.03 -1.23
N CYS A 184 28.26 -3.93 -1.90
CA CYS A 184 27.98 -4.28 -3.29
C CYS A 184 27.09 -5.54 -3.36
N ALA A 185 25.86 -5.41 -3.87
CA ALA A 185 24.92 -6.52 -3.98
C ALA A 185 25.48 -7.71 -4.81
N ALA A 186 26.36 -7.45 -5.78
CA ALA A 186 26.98 -8.49 -6.61
C ALA A 186 27.92 -9.42 -5.82
N ASN A 187 28.31 -9.06 -4.60
CA ASN A 187 29.07 -9.93 -3.70
C ASN A 187 28.17 -10.85 -2.85
N TYR A 188 26.84 -10.74 -2.99
CA TYR A 188 25.85 -11.41 -2.16
C TYR A 188 24.81 -12.18 -2.96
N LEU A 189 24.32 -11.61 -4.05
CA LEU A 189 23.21 -12.16 -4.83
C LEU A 189 23.71 -12.80 -6.12
N GLU A 190 23.08 -13.90 -6.53
CA GLU A 190 23.54 -14.74 -7.62
C GLU A 190 22.85 -14.48 -8.96
N THR A 191 23.40 -15.12 -10.00
CA THR A 191 22.81 -15.19 -11.33
C THR A 191 22.29 -16.60 -11.59
N ALA A 192 21.04 -16.72 -12.02
CA ALA A 192 20.45 -17.96 -12.51
C ALA A 192 19.66 -17.72 -13.79
N ALA A 193 19.69 -18.67 -14.72
CA ALA A 193 19.01 -18.58 -16.02
C ALA A 193 19.23 -17.22 -16.74
N THR A 194 20.48 -16.70 -16.71
CA THR A 194 20.91 -15.40 -17.26
C THR A 194 20.38 -14.13 -16.54
N VAL A 195 19.63 -14.29 -15.45
CA VAL A 195 19.08 -13.21 -14.63
C VAL A 195 19.92 -13.03 -13.37
N ASN A 196 20.45 -11.83 -13.17
CA ASN A 196 21.31 -11.50 -12.04
C ASN A 196 20.53 -10.71 -10.98
N ASN A 197 20.34 -11.30 -9.80
CA ASN A 197 19.59 -10.71 -8.69
C ASN A 197 20.26 -9.45 -8.10
N ALA A 198 21.54 -9.20 -8.39
CA ALA A 198 22.23 -7.97 -8.00
C ALA A 198 22.00 -6.78 -8.94
N THR A 199 21.25 -6.97 -10.04
CA THR A 199 21.00 -5.91 -11.04
C THR A 199 20.01 -4.89 -10.49
N LEU A 200 20.36 -3.59 -10.54
CA LEU A 200 19.46 -2.51 -10.16
C LEU A 200 18.18 -2.55 -11.03
N GLY A 201 17.01 -2.57 -10.39
CA GLY A 201 15.71 -2.66 -11.06
C GLY A 201 15.37 -4.02 -11.67
N GLY A 202 16.28 -4.99 -11.61
CA GLY A 202 16.06 -6.35 -12.11
C GLY A 202 16.20 -6.48 -13.63
N PRO A 203 15.53 -7.49 -14.25
CA PRO A 203 14.62 -8.44 -13.62
C PRO A 203 15.31 -9.31 -12.56
N PHE A 204 14.53 -9.96 -11.71
CA PHE A 204 14.99 -10.86 -10.65
C PHE A 204 14.51 -12.29 -10.90
N ILE A 205 15.08 -13.26 -10.20
CA ILE A 205 14.72 -14.68 -10.34
C ILE A 205 14.71 -15.40 -9.00
N SER A 206 13.67 -16.22 -8.81
CA SER A 206 13.58 -17.22 -7.76
C SER A 206 13.67 -18.62 -8.38
N THR A 207 14.60 -19.44 -7.91
CA THR A 207 14.81 -20.81 -8.41
C THR A 207 15.29 -21.73 -7.29
N GLN A 208 15.36 -23.03 -7.57
CA GLN A 208 15.88 -24.01 -6.63
C GLN A 208 17.36 -23.76 -6.32
N SER A 209 17.74 -23.92 -5.05
CA SER A 209 19.12 -23.81 -4.63
C SER A 209 20.02 -24.85 -5.32
N SER A 210 21.25 -24.44 -5.62
CA SER A 210 22.30 -25.23 -6.23
C SER A 210 23.67 -24.80 -5.70
N GLY A 211 24.76 -25.42 -6.18
CA GLY A 211 26.12 -24.99 -5.82
C GLY A 211 26.50 -23.58 -6.30
N ALA A 212 25.68 -22.95 -7.13
CA ALA A 212 25.93 -21.62 -7.70
C ALA A 212 24.77 -20.62 -7.46
N PHE A 213 23.73 -21.02 -6.71
CA PHE A 213 22.57 -20.16 -6.42
C PHE A 213 21.93 -20.57 -5.10
N ASN A 214 21.76 -19.64 -4.17
CA ASN A 214 21.04 -19.88 -2.92
C ASN A 214 20.22 -18.67 -2.42
N ASP A 215 20.11 -17.60 -3.21
CA ASP A 215 19.15 -16.53 -2.98
C ASP A 215 17.73 -17.04 -2.71
N LYS A 216 17.11 -16.54 -1.64
CA LYS A 216 15.67 -16.67 -1.39
C LYS A 216 15.00 -15.31 -1.47
N LEU A 217 13.85 -15.26 -2.13
CA LEU A 217 13.12 -14.03 -2.38
C LEU A 217 11.76 -14.05 -1.70
N LEU A 218 11.39 -12.93 -1.09
CA LEU A 218 10.00 -12.60 -0.81
C LEU A 218 9.59 -11.44 -1.70
N VAL A 219 8.50 -11.62 -2.43
CA VAL A 219 7.94 -10.62 -3.34
C VAL A 219 6.76 -9.94 -2.66
N LEU A 220 6.77 -8.60 -2.64
CA LEU A 220 5.65 -7.76 -2.26
C LEU A 220 5.03 -7.19 -3.54
N THR A 221 3.76 -7.49 -3.80
CA THR A 221 3.02 -7.04 -4.99
C THR A 221 2.07 -5.89 -4.66
N SER A 222 1.55 -5.22 -5.69
CA SER A 222 0.48 -4.21 -5.52
C SER A 222 -0.75 -4.79 -4.80
N ALA A 223 -1.05 -6.08 -5.04
CA ALA A 223 -2.16 -6.79 -4.41
C ALA A 223 -1.97 -7.05 -2.91
N ASP A 224 -0.72 -7.12 -2.44
CA ASP A 224 -0.40 -7.24 -1.02
C ASP A 224 -0.52 -5.88 -0.30
N LEU A 225 -0.09 -4.81 -0.96
CA LEU A 225 0.06 -3.48 -0.34
C LEU A 225 -1.21 -2.63 -0.45
N MET A 226 -1.67 -2.39 -1.67
CA MET A 226 -2.66 -1.34 -1.96
C MET A 226 -4.02 -1.57 -1.28
N PRO A 227 -4.55 -2.79 -1.12
CA PRO A 227 -5.80 -3.01 -0.38
C PRO A 227 -5.75 -2.56 1.08
N VAL A 228 -4.58 -2.64 1.71
CA VAL A 228 -4.40 -2.20 3.10
C VAL A 228 -4.33 -0.68 3.15
N VAL A 229 -3.64 -0.05 2.18
CA VAL A 229 -3.56 1.40 2.03
C VAL A 229 -4.95 1.99 1.76
N GLU A 230 -5.70 1.44 0.80
CA GLU A 230 -7.08 1.82 0.49
C GLU A 230 -7.99 1.74 1.72
N ARG A 231 -7.88 0.65 2.50
CA ARG A 231 -8.65 0.51 3.74
C ARG A 231 -8.35 1.63 4.72
N ARG A 232 -7.07 1.97 4.92
CA ARG A 232 -6.67 3.09 5.77
C ARG A 232 -7.22 4.41 5.24
N VAL A 233 -7.13 4.66 3.94
CA VAL A 233 -7.69 5.86 3.29
C VAL A 233 -9.19 5.95 3.54
N ALA A 234 -9.94 4.88 3.28
CA ALA A 234 -11.38 4.86 3.48
C ALA A 234 -11.79 5.08 4.95
N ILE A 235 -11.06 4.51 5.91
CA ILE A 235 -11.32 4.72 7.33
C ILE A 235 -11.12 6.20 7.71
N GLU A 236 -10.05 6.83 7.23
CA GLU A 236 -9.81 8.26 7.49
C GLU A 236 -10.83 9.16 6.81
N LEU A 237 -11.24 8.85 5.58
CA LEU A 237 -12.27 9.61 4.88
C LEU A 237 -13.64 9.45 5.54
N ARG A 238 -13.97 8.27 6.07
CA ARG A 238 -15.17 8.09 6.90
C ARG A 238 -15.13 8.96 8.14
N LYS A 239 -14.00 8.96 8.86
CA LYS A 239 -13.82 9.83 10.02
C LYS A 239 -13.91 11.31 9.64
N LEU A 240 -13.27 11.71 8.54
CA LEU A 240 -13.31 13.08 8.02
C LEU A 240 -14.74 13.53 7.71
N LEU A 241 -15.54 12.68 7.07
CA LEU A 241 -16.94 12.97 6.75
C LEU A 241 -17.83 13.00 7.99
N GLN A 242 -17.62 12.10 8.94
CA GLN A 242 -18.32 12.12 10.24
C GLN A 242 -17.98 13.38 11.03
N ASP A 243 -16.71 13.77 11.07
CA ASP A 243 -16.26 15.00 11.71
C ASP A 243 -16.78 16.23 10.94
N TYR A 244 -16.84 16.20 9.59
CA TYR A 244 -17.50 17.22 8.79
C TYR A 244 -18.95 17.37 9.26
N LYS A 245 -19.74 16.29 9.22
CA LYS A 245 -21.14 16.29 9.66
C LYS A 245 -21.31 16.77 11.10
N ALA A 246 -20.42 16.40 12.02
CA ALA A 246 -20.51 16.81 13.42
C ALA A 246 -20.22 18.30 13.64
N ASN A 247 -19.42 18.93 12.76
CA ASN A 247 -18.99 20.32 12.86
C ASN A 247 -19.68 21.24 11.84
N THR A 248 -20.41 20.68 10.89
CA THR A 248 -21.36 21.40 10.06
C THR A 248 -22.75 21.23 10.63
N ALA A 249 -23.60 22.19 10.33
CA ALA A 249 -24.99 21.97 10.62
C ALA A 249 -25.86 22.61 9.57
N CYS A 250 -26.69 21.76 8.99
CA CYS A 250 -27.97 22.18 8.49
C CYS A 250 -28.87 22.71 9.62
N ALA A 251 -28.45 22.57 10.90
CA ALA A 251 -29.07 23.10 12.13
C ALA A 251 -28.42 24.34 12.81
N CYS A 252 -27.18 24.74 12.52
CA CYS A 252 -26.50 25.87 13.19
C CYS A 252 -26.87 27.22 12.58
N THR A 253 -27.60 27.19 11.47
CA THR A 253 -28.14 28.37 10.83
C THR A 253 -29.62 28.46 11.17
N ASN A 254 -30.20 29.65 11.20
CA ASN A 254 -31.66 29.84 11.23
C ASN A 254 -32.35 29.30 9.93
N LEU A 255 -31.79 28.28 9.27
CA LEU A 255 -32.26 27.61 8.05
C LEU A 255 -33.08 26.34 8.35
N GLY A 256 -33.35 26.01 9.62
CA GLY A 256 -34.42 25.08 9.98
C GLY A 256 -34.13 23.58 9.93
N GLY A 257 -32.86 23.14 9.85
CA GLY A 257 -32.50 21.73 10.07
C GLY A 257 -32.24 21.40 11.54
N THR A 258 -32.25 20.11 11.93
CA THR A 258 -31.92 19.65 13.30
C THR A 258 -30.71 18.71 13.36
N ALA A 259 -30.06 18.43 12.23
CA ALA A 259 -28.92 17.52 12.12
C ALA A 259 -27.76 18.13 11.31
N GLY A 260 -26.57 17.56 11.48
CA GLY A 260 -25.41 17.81 10.63
C GLY A 260 -25.61 17.29 9.21
N CYS A 261 -24.84 17.82 8.25
CA CYS A 261 -24.90 17.40 6.85
C CYS A 261 -23.51 17.17 6.26
N TYR A 262 -23.42 16.23 5.32
CA TYR A 262 -22.23 15.96 4.52
C TYR A 262 -22.09 16.93 3.35
N PRO A 263 -20.89 17.05 2.74
CA PRO A 263 -20.74 17.93 1.60
C PRO A 263 -21.39 17.33 0.34
N TYR A 264 -21.85 18.20 -0.56
CA TYR A 264 -22.23 17.78 -1.90
C TYR A 264 -21.00 17.25 -2.66
N ALA A 265 -21.22 16.23 -3.49
CA ALA A 265 -20.15 15.58 -4.23
C ALA A 265 -19.57 16.47 -5.34
N ASP A 266 -18.36 16.14 -5.76
CA ASP A 266 -17.66 16.73 -6.90
C ASP A 266 -17.65 15.75 -8.09
N LEU A 267 -18.04 16.20 -9.28
CA LEU A 267 -17.94 15.43 -10.51
C LEU A 267 -16.77 15.86 -11.41
N SER A 268 -15.94 16.83 -11.01
CA SER A 268 -15.10 17.57 -11.94
C SER A 268 -13.73 18.02 -11.40
N ASP A 269 -13.68 19.22 -10.84
CA ASP A 269 -12.49 20.05 -10.65
C ASP A 269 -11.98 19.99 -9.20
N GLY A 270 -12.74 19.41 -8.28
CA GLY A 270 -12.43 19.36 -6.86
C GLY A 270 -13.37 20.20 -6.01
N PHE A 271 -14.28 20.95 -6.60
CA PHE A 271 -15.29 21.72 -5.88
C PHE A 271 -16.62 20.96 -5.83
N SER A 272 -17.37 21.10 -4.75
CA SER A 272 -18.73 20.57 -4.67
C SER A 272 -19.57 21.10 -5.83
N ASP A 273 -20.30 20.22 -6.51
CA ASP A 273 -21.33 20.61 -7.47
C ASP A 273 -22.58 21.07 -6.73
N ALA A 274 -22.49 22.22 -6.08
CA ALA A 274 -23.58 22.87 -5.35
C ALA A 274 -23.27 24.35 -5.15
N ALA A 275 -24.28 25.14 -4.80
CA ALA A 275 -24.06 26.53 -4.40
C ALA A 275 -23.04 26.63 -3.24
N PRO A 276 -22.12 27.62 -3.26
CA PRO A 276 -22.03 28.73 -4.21
C PRO A 276 -21.25 28.42 -5.51
N PHE A 277 -20.59 27.26 -5.61
CA PHE A 277 -19.71 26.93 -6.73
C PHE A 277 -20.48 26.63 -8.01
N PHE A 278 -21.50 25.76 -7.91
CA PHE A 278 -22.34 25.32 -9.02
C PHE A 278 -23.82 25.25 -8.59
N PRO A 279 -24.50 26.39 -8.40
CA PRO A 279 -25.88 26.43 -7.92
C PRO A 279 -26.84 25.69 -8.88
N GLY A 280 -27.70 24.82 -8.34
CA GLY A 280 -28.68 24.05 -9.11
C GLY A 280 -28.18 22.69 -9.59
N ASN A 281 -26.95 22.29 -9.23
CA ASN A 281 -26.34 21.00 -9.57
C ASN A 281 -26.14 20.10 -8.35
N GLU A 282 -26.88 20.32 -7.25
CA GLU A 282 -26.66 19.69 -5.94
C GLU A 282 -26.58 18.13 -6.00
N ASN A 283 -25.37 17.62 -6.25
CA ASN A 283 -25.11 16.19 -6.50
C ASN A 283 -24.81 15.47 -5.19
N ASN A 284 -25.44 14.31 -4.98
CA ASN A 284 -25.23 13.50 -3.78
C ASN A 284 -24.12 12.47 -3.88
N ARG A 285 -23.58 12.24 -5.08
CA ARG A 285 -22.64 11.17 -5.35
C ARG A 285 -21.59 11.58 -6.38
N GLY A 286 -20.40 11.02 -6.27
CA GLY A 286 -19.25 11.38 -7.10
C GLY A 286 -17.97 11.28 -6.29
N ARG A 287 -17.12 12.30 -6.33
CA ARG A 287 -15.91 12.41 -5.51
C ARG A 287 -16.17 13.23 -4.25
N ILE A 288 -15.30 13.04 -3.25
CA ILE A 288 -15.25 13.97 -2.12
C ILE A 288 -14.64 15.28 -2.63
N PRO A 289 -15.31 16.43 -2.44
CA PRO A 289 -14.82 17.73 -2.92
C PRO A 289 -13.56 18.11 -2.16
N ALA A 290 -12.40 18.13 -2.81
CA ALA A 290 -11.11 18.29 -2.14
C ALA A 290 -10.58 19.74 -2.13
N LEU A 291 -11.08 20.61 -3.03
CA LEU A 291 -10.62 21.99 -3.20
C LEU A 291 -11.61 23.02 -2.66
N GLY A 292 -12.90 22.69 -2.57
CA GLY A 292 -13.88 23.50 -1.88
C GLY A 292 -15.18 22.75 -1.65
N ALA A 293 -15.66 22.73 -0.40
CA ALA A 293 -16.87 22.01 -0.03
C ALA A 293 -18.08 22.93 0.17
N ALA A 294 -19.24 22.48 -0.27
CA ALA A 294 -20.55 23.05 0.05
C ALA A 294 -21.38 22.03 0.83
N PRO A 295 -22.22 22.46 1.80
CA PRO A 295 -22.61 23.86 2.08
C PRO A 295 -21.57 24.66 2.89
N PHE A 296 -20.60 24.00 3.52
CA PHE A 296 -19.55 24.65 4.29
C PHE A 296 -18.18 24.17 3.84
N ASP A 297 -17.26 25.12 3.67
CA ASP A 297 -15.94 24.81 3.17
C ASP A 297 -15.03 24.24 4.28
N TRP A 298 -14.01 23.49 3.89
CA TRP A 298 -13.06 22.86 4.79
C TRP A 298 -12.32 23.89 5.64
N GLY A 299 -12.10 23.60 6.92
CA GLY A 299 -11.42 24.51 7.85
C GLY A 299 -12.24 25.74 8.28
N THR A 300 -13.42 25.99 7.71
CA THR A 300 -14.31 27.07 8.16
C THR A 300 -14.98 26.71 9.48
N SER A 301 -15.46 27.70 10.23
CA SER A 301 -16.14 27.49 11.53
C SER A 301 -17.61 27.95 11.45
N PRO A 302 -18.49 27.19 10.77
CA PRO A 302 -19.91 27.53 10.66
C PRO A 302 -20.67 27.27 11.97
N CYS A 303 -20.12 26.46 12.88
CA CYS A 303 -20.62 26.17 14.21
C CYS A 303 -19.55 26.50 15.28
N ALA A 304 -19.69 25.97 16.50
CA ALA A 304 -18.74 26.17 17.60
C ALA A 304 -17.34 25.57 17.37
N SER A 305 -17.21 24.63 16.44
CA SER A 305 -15.97 23.94 16.09
C SER A 305 -15.73 24.04 14.58
N PRO A 306 -14.47 24.07 14.12
CA PRO A 306 -14.15 24.12 12.70
C PRO A 306 -14.50 22.80 12.01
N VAL A 307 -14.96 22.90 10.77
CA VAL A 307 -14.97 21.81 9.80
C VAL A 307 -13.54 21.30 9.66
N PRO A 308 -13.29 19.97 9.63
CA PRO A 308 -11.94 19.45 9.47
C PRO A 308 -11.30 19.93 8.17
N SER A 309 -9.98 19.92 8.08
CA SER A 309 -9.27 20.19 6.83
C SER A 309 -9.08 18.91 6.03
N ILE A 310 -9.12 18.99 4.70
CA ILE A 310 -8.70 17.89 3.83
C ILE A 310 -7.23 17.55 4.14
N PRO A 311 -6.90 16.27 4.37
CA PRO A 311 -5.51 15.87 4.53
C PRO A 311 -4.70 16.15 3.26
N ALA A 312 -3.53 16.78 3.39
CA ALA A 312 -2.70 17.14 2.24
C ALA A 312 -2.36 15.92 1.34
N TRP A 313 -2.13 14.75 1.95
CA TRP A 313 -1.88 13.52 1.22
C TRP A 313 -3.05 13.09 0.33
N PHE A 314 -4.30 13.43 0.67
CA PHE A 314 -5.47 13.06 -0.14
C PHE A 314 -5.46 13.76 -1.50
N VAL A 315 -4.97 15.01 -1.51
CA VAL A 315 -4.78 15.81 -2.73
C VAL A 315 -3.48 15.44 -3.42
N ASN A 316 -2.36 15.40 -2.70
CA ASN A 316 -1.03 15.16 -3.28
C ASN A 316 -0.87 13.77 -3.92
N ASN A 317 -1.63 12.78 -3.47
CA ASN A 317 -1.67 11.44 -4.07
C ASN A 317 -2.84 11.24 -5.05
N ASP A 318 -3.60 12.28 -5.36
CA ASP A 318 -4.78 12.18 -6.21
C ASP A 318 -5.78 11.10 -5.73
N TRP A 319 -5.84 10.83 -4.42
CA TRP A 319 -6.84 9.91 -3.86
C TRP A 319 -8.26 10.40 -4.14
N ARG A 320 -8.46 11.72 -4.24
CA ARG A 320 -9.71 12.33 -4.68
C ARG A 320 -10.20 11.85 -6.05
N LEU A 321 -9.28 11.41 -6.92
CA LEU A 321 -9.60 10.91 -8.26
C LEU A 321 -9.93 9.42 -8.28
N VAL A 322 -9.66 8.68 -7.21
CA VAL A 322 -9.92 7.24 -7.17
C VAL A 322 -10.88 6.84 -6.06
N VAL A 323 -11.35 7.77 -5.22
CA VAL A 323 -12.38 7.48 -4.21
C VAL A 323 -13.73 7.96 -4.69
N TYR A 324 -14.72 7.08 -4.59
CA TYR A 324 -16.12 7.43 -4.81
C TYR A 324 -16.84 7.62 -3.48
N TYR A 325 -17.79 8.54 -3.47
CA TYR A 325 -18.54 8.97 -2.31
C TYR A 325 -20.01 9.14 -2.69
N SER A 326 -20.91 8.84 -1.74
CA SER A 326 -22.33 9.15 -1.87
C SER A 326 -22.96 9.40 -0.50
N ALA A 327 -23.98 10.28 -0.44
CA ALA A 327 -24.80 10.53 0.74
C ALA A 327 -26.30 10.50 0.44
N GLY A 328 -27.08 10.08 1.42
CA GLY A 328 -28.54 10.12 1.37
C GLY A 328 -29.06 11.56 1.47
N GLN A 329 -30.20 11.81 0.83
CA GLN A 329 -30.80 13.15 0.74
C GLN A 329 -31.01 13.82 2.11
N ASN A 330 -31.40 13.06 3.13
CA ASN A 330 -31.65 13.57 4.49
C ASN A 330 -30.40 14.13 5.17
N PHE A 331 -29.22 13.84 4.63
CA PHE A 331 -27.92 14.17 5.22
C PHE A 331 -27.13 15.17 4.37
N LEU A 332 -27.75 15.80 3.37
CA LEU A 332 -27.13 16.84 2.55
C LEU A 332 -27.52 18.24 3.03
N GLY A 333 -26.82 19.23 2.48
CA GLY A 333 -27.06 20.66 2.67
C GLY A 333 -28.48 21.13 2.32
N PRO A 334 -28.84 22.38 2.65
CA PRO A 334 -29.99 23.03 2.05
C PRO A 334 -29.79 23.16 0.53
N GLY A 335 -30.74 22.66 -0.24
CA GLY A 335 -30.68 22.63 -1.70
C GLY A 335 -31.56 21.50 -2.24
N ALA A 336 -32.04 21.63 -3.48
CA ALA A 336 -32.80 20.57 -4.12
C ALA A 336 -31.81 19.58 -4.75
N CYS A 337 -31.45 18.53 -4.01
CA CYS A 337 -30.58 17.48 -4.55
C CYS A 337 -31.12 16.96 -5.89
N VAL A 338 -30.31 17.05 -6.95
CA VAL A 338 -30.75 16.74 -8.32
C VAL A 338 -30.51 15.28 -8.72
N THR A 339 -29.65 14.57 -8.00
CA THR A 339 -29.31 13.15 -8.25
C THR A 339 -29.81 12.18 -7.18
N CYS A 340 -30.46 12.68 -6.12
CA CYS A 340 -31.01 11.84 -5.06
C CYS A 340 -32.25 11.09 -5.55
N VAL A 341 -32.33 9.82 -5.23
CA VAL A 341 -33.51 8.97 -5.45
C VAL A 341 -34.20 8.67 -4.13
N ASP A 342 -33.41 8.33 -3.10
CA ASP A 342 -33.93 7.94 -1.79
C ASP A 342 -33.50 8.89 -0.65
N PRO A 343 -34.30 9.01 0.43
CA PRO A 343 -33.95 9.82 1.61
C PRO A 343 -32.66 9.37 2.31
N THR A 344 -32.36 8.07 2.26
CA THR A 344 -31.19 7.40 2.84
C THR A 344 -30.66 6.38 1.85
N LEU A 345 -29.39 6.01 1.95
CA LEU A 345 -28.81 4.99 1.09
C LEU A 345 -29.22 3.57 1.56
N THR A 346 -29.34 2.65 0.60
CA THR A 346 -29.54 1.22 0.86
C THR A 346 -28.26 0.47 0.56
N VAL A 347 -27.74 -0.28 1.54
CA VAL A 347 -26.53 -1.09 1.35
C VAL A 347 -26.83 -2.54 1.66
N ASN A 348 -26.57 -3.43 0.70
CA ASN A 348 -26.87 -4.87 0.81
C ASN A 348 -28.34 -5.16 1.19
N GLY A 349 -29.27 -4.37 0.66
CA GLY A 349 -30.70 -4.48 0.96
C GLY A 349 -31.11 -3.92 2.33
N VAL A 350 -30.20 -3.29 3.07
CA VAL A 350 -30.48 -2.62 4.34
C VAL A 350 -30.51 -1.10 4.12
N ALA A 351 -31.69 -0.51 4.22
CA ALA A 351 -31.89 0.94 4.18
C ALA A 351 -31.41 1.62 5.46
N GLY A 352 -31.10 2.92 5.36
CA GLY A 352 -30.76 3.77 6.50
C GLY A 352 -29.29 4.15 6.62
N SER A 353 -28.45 3.77 5.66
CA SER A 353 -27.07 4.27 5.62
C SER A 353 -27.07 5.76 5.25
N GLU A 354 -26.31 6.57 5.97
CA GLU A 354 -26.26 8.01 5.72
C GLU A 354 -25.37 8.35 4.54
N ALA A 355 -24.22 7.69 4.45
CA ALA A 355 -23.25 7.87 3.40
C ALA A 355 -22.43 6.60 3.17
N VAL A 356 -21.76 6.54 2.03
CA VAL A 356 -20.82 5.48 1.67
C VAL A 356 -19.54 6.08 1.09
N VAL A 357 -18.41 5.45 1.41
CA VAL A 357 -17.13 5.66 0.75
C VAL A 357 -16.79 4.35 0.03
N LEU A 358 -16.41 4.44 -1.23
CA LEU A 358 -16.02 3.29 -2.04
C LEU A 358 -14.59 3.46 -2.55
N THR A 359 -13.77 2.42 -2.35
CA THR A 359 -12.43 2.32 -2.95
C THR A 359 -12.49 1.29 -4.06
N PRO A 360 -12.32 1.67 -5.34
CA PRO A 360 -12.62 0.84 -6.50
C PRO A 360 -11.57 -0.24 -6.83
N GLY A 361 -10.45 -0.29 -6.11
CA GLY A 361 -9.30 -1.10 -6.50
C GLY A 361 -8.54 -0.47 -7.69
N PRO A 362 -7.49 -1.12 -8.20
CA PRO A 362 -6.75 -0.67 -9.38
C PRO A 362 -7.63 -0.53 -10.62
N LEU A 363 -7.20 0.37 -11.50
CA LEU A 363 -7.70 0.47 -12.86
C LEU A 363 -7.54 -0.87 -13.61
N LEU A 364 -8.64 -1.35 -14.22
CA LEU A 364 -8.65 -2.61 -14.99
C LEU A 364 -8.51 -2.41 -16.51
N SER A 365 -8.51 -1.16 -16.98
CA SER A 365 -8.37 -0.84 -18.40
C SER A 365 -7.45 0.36 -18.57
N ALA A 366 -6.87 0.56 -19.75
CA ALA A 366 -5.96 1.68 -20.01
C ALA A 366 -6.63 3.08 -20.00
N ALA A 367 -7.95 3.17 -19.75
CA ALA A 367 -8.66 4.44 -19.69
C ALA A 367 -8.51 5.07 -18.29
N PRO A 368 -7.82 6.22 -18.13
CA PRO A 368 -7.52 6.79 -16.83
C PRO A 368 -8.79 7.27 -16.09
N ARG A 369 -8.81 7.18 -14.75
CA ARG A 369 -9.77 7.87 -13.86
C ARG A 369 -9.53 9.39 -13.78
N ALA A 370 -8.76 9.95 -14.72
CA ALA A 370 -8.43 11.38 -14.84
C ALA A 370 -9.53 12.15 -15.60
N PRO A 371 -9.62 13.48 -15.46
CA PRO A 371 -10.90 14.19 -15.45
C PRO A 371 -11.55 14.26 -16.84
N VAL A 372 -12.77 13.74 -16.93
CA VAL A 372 -13.65 13.85 -18.10
C VAL A 372 -14.78 14.84 -17.76
N PRO A 373 -15.36 15.58 -18.73
CA PRO A 373 -16.37 16.60 -18.45
C PRO A 373 -17.63 16.03 -17.77
N THR A 374 -17.72 16.25 -16.47
CA THR A 374 -18.83 16.66 -15.56
C THR A 374 -20.29 16.24 -15.78
N ASN A 375 -20.68 15.59 -16.87
CA ASN A 375 -22.08 15.23 -17.12
C ASN A 375 -22.32 13.90 -17.85
N ASP A 376 -21.29 13.07 -18.02
CA ASP A 376 -21.47 11.72 -18.55
C ASP A 376 -21.71 10.69 -17.43
N PRO A 377 -22.96 10.23 -17.20
CA PRO A 377 -23.26 9.25 -16.17
C PRO A 377 -22.56 7.90 -16.40
N THR A 378 -22.11 7.60 -17.63
CA THR A 378 -21.38 6.36 -17.93
C THR A 378 -19.96 6.36 -17.37
N TYR A 379 -19.42 7.52 -16.98
CA TYR A 379 -18.07 7.65 -16.43
C TYR A 379 -17.85 6.80 -15.17
N TRP A 380 -18.88 6.66 -14.33
CA TRP A 380 -18.76 5.95 -13.06
C TRP A 380 -18.48 4.45 -13.23
N GLN A 381 -18.72 3.89 -14.43
CA GLN A 381 -18.32 2.52 -14.77
C GLN A 381 -16.80 2.28 -14.64
N TYR A 382 -15.96 3.33 -14.75
CA TYR A 382 -14.50 3.20 -14.59
C TYR A 382 -14.05 3.09 -13.12
N TYR A 383 -14.91 3.49 -12.18
CA TYR A 383 -14.72 3.22 -10.75
C TYR A 383 -15.23 1.82 -10.42
N PHE A 384 -16.24 1.32 -11.13
CA PHE A 384 -16.88 0.06 -10.81
C PHE A 384 -16.89 -0.91 -12.01
N PRO A 385 -15.73 -1.24 -12.59
CA PRO A 385 -15.66 -2.01 -13.84
C PRO A 385 -16.24 -3.43 -13.73
N ASN A 386 -16.38 -3.95 -12.50
CA ASN A 386 -16.87 -5.30 -12.23
C ASN A 386 -18.21 -5.31 -11.49
N ASP A 387 -18.80 -4.16 -11.17
CA ASP A 387 -20.02 -4.10 -10.34
C ASP A 387 -21.00 -3.04 -10.85
N SER A 388 -21.89 -3.47 -11.75
CA SER A 388 -22.94 -2.62 -12.31
C SER A 388 -24.00 -2.18 -11.30
N ALA A 389 -24.10 -2.87 -10.16
CA ALA A 389 -25.04 -2.48 -9.12
C ALA A 389 -24.57 -1.23 -8.35
N ASN A 390 -23.31 -0.80 -8.50
CA ASN A 390 -22.75 0.34 -7.77
C ASN A 390 -22.62 1.62 -8.61
N TYR A 391 -23.01 1.60 -9.89
CA TYR A 391 -22.98 2.78 -10.78
C TYR A 391 -24.30 3.09 -11.51
N ASP A 392 -25.40 2.42 -11.15
CA ASP A 392 -26.73 2.59 -11.76
C ASP A 392 -27.53 3.80 -11.22
N LEU A 393 -26.91 4.60 -10.34
CA LEU A 393 -27.38 5.91 -9.87
C LEU A 393 -28.67 5.88 -9.03
N ASN A 394 -28.98 4.76 -8.37
CA ASN A 394 -30.25 4.56 -7.65
C ASN A 394 -30.17 4.65 -6.11
N ASP A 395 -29.07 5.13 -5.52
CA ASP A 395 -28.86 5.13 -4.05
C ASP A 395 -28.77 3.74 -3.38
N ILE A 396 -28.69 2.68 -4.18
CA ILE A 396 -28.49 1.30 -3.74
C ILE A 396 -27.05 0.89 -4.03
N TYR A 397 -26.42 0.28 -3.04
CA TYR A 397 -25.05 -0.20 -3.13
C TYR A 397 -24.97 -1.65 -2.66
N VAL A 398 -24.16 -2.46 -3.35
CA VAL A 398 -23.94 -3.86 -3.06
C VAL A 398 -22.47 -4.10 -2.80
N THR A 399 -22.15 -4.73 -1.69
CA THR A 399 -20.78 -5.17 -1.42
C THR A 399 -20.41 -6.26 -2.41
N PRO A 400 -19.34 -6.08 -3.20
CA PRO A 400 -18.98 -7.06 -4.22
C PRO A 400 -18.68 -8.42 -3.58
N SER A 401 -19.18 -9.49 -4.21
CA SER A 401 -18.88 -10.87 -3.79
C SER A 401 -17.46 -11.30 -4.20
N ALA A 402 -16.82 -10.57 -5.11
CA ALA A 402 -15.47 -10.84 -5.57
C ALA A 402 -14.46 -10.73 -4.41
N THR A 403 -13.46 -11.61 -4.40
CA THR A 403 -12.32 -11.56 -3.47
C THR A 403 -11.02 -11.13 -4.14
N ALA A 404 -11.06 -10.87 -5.46
CA ALA A 404 -9.94 -10.40 -6.25
C ALA A 404 -9.37 -9.08 -5.71
N TYR A 405 -8.08 -8.82 -5.96
CA TYR A 405 -7.43 -7.55 -5.62
C TYR A 405 -8.17 -6.36 -6.23
N ALA A 406 -8.48 -6.46 -7.54
CA ALA A 406 -9.16 -5.46 -8.36
C ALA A 406 -10.69 -5.43 -8.18
N ARG A 407 -11.13 -5.46 -6.93
CA ARG A 407 -12.52 -5.24 -6.56
C ARG A 407 -12.68 -3.89 -5.89
N ASP A 408 -13.87 -3.34 -6.02
CA ASP A 408 -14.35 -2.26 -5.18
C ASP A 408 -14.64 -2.75 -3.75
N ARG A 409 -14.56 -1.82 -2.80
CA ARG A 409 -14.81 -2.07 -1.38
C ARG A 409 -15.67 -0.94 -0.86
N ILE A 410 -16.72 -1.29 -0.12
CA ILE A 410 -17.70 -0.34 0.41
C ILE A 410 -17.49 -0.15 1.91
N TYR A 411 -17.49 1.10 2.33
CA TYR A 411 -17.40 1.49 3.72
C TYR A 411 -18.58 2.40 4.08
N THR A 412 -19.53 1.86 4.85
CA THR A 412 -20.78 2.54 5.20
C THR A 412 -20.61 3.50 6.37
N ILE A 413 -21.32 4.62 6.34
CA ILE A 413 -21.47 5.55 7.46
C ILE A 413 -22.94 5.44 7.93
N PRO A 414 -23.18 4.83 9.12
CA PRO A 414 -24.51 4.54 9.61
C PRO A 414 -25.20 5.74 10.25
#